data_AF-A0A120AFR5-F1
#
_entry.id   AF-A0A120AFR5-F1
#
_cell.length_a   1.000
_cell.length_b   1.000
_cell.length_c   1.000
_cell.angle_alpha   90.00
_cell.angle_beta   90.00
_cell.angle_gamma   90.00
#
_symmetry.space_group_name_H-M   'P 1'
#
loop_
_entity.id
_entity.type
_entity.pdbx_description
1 polymer ?
#
loop_
_entity_poly.entity_id
_entity_poly.type
_entity_poly.pdbx_seq_one_letter_code
_entity_poly.pdbx_strand_id
1 'polypeptide(L)'
;MPYEYVTSFNPKKLQKMQDPEATQAVLQEIETLAGQTAPVAGDQINQWLGLLAQSEIMAQKWKGGGNLIEVYPSGKKNEDRIMMSVSNGVVDIQDVGISRH
;
A
#
# COMPACT_ATOMS: atom_id res chain seq x y z
N MET A 1 -11.71 -14.52 -8.35
CA MET A 1 -11.51 -13.16 -8.89
C MET A 1 -10.28 -12.58 -8.21
N PRO A 2 -9.42 -11.83 -8.91
CA PRO A 2 -8.32 -11.10 -8.29
C PRO A 2 -8.82 -10.06 -7.29
N TYR A 3 -7.89 -9.42 -6.56
CA TYR A 3 -8.23 -8.26 -5.74
C TYR A 3 -8.75 -7.12 -6.60
N GLU A 4 -9.75 -6.40 -6.10
CA GLU A 4 -10.15 -5.10 -6.63
C GLU A 4 -9.20 -4.02 -6.08
N TYR A 5 -8.59 -3.23 -6.96
CA TYR A 5 -7.75 -2.09 -6.59
C TYR A 5 -8.56 -0.80 -6.63
N VAL A 6 -8.52 -0.04 -5.54
CA VAL A 6 -9.27 1.21 -5.38
C VAL A 6 -8.36 2.27 -4.77
N THR A 7 -8.59 3.53 -5.12
CA THR A 7 -7.89 4.67 -4.52
C THR A 7 -8.90 5.67 -3.95
N SER A 8 -8.82 5.94 -2.66
CA SER A 8 -9.69 6.88 -1.95
C SER A 8 -9.01 8.23 -1.65
N PHE A 9 -7.70 8.33 -1.88
CA PHE A 9 -6.92 9.54 -1.59
C PHE A 9 -7.08 10.63 -2.65
N ASN A 10 -6.81 11.89 -2.28
CA ASN A 10 -6.77 13.00 -3.22
C ASN A 10 -5.47 12.98 -4.04
N PRO A 11 -5.50 12.86 -5.38
CA PRO A 11 -4.30 12.79 -6.22
C PRO A 11 -3.32 13.96 -6.05
N LYS A 12 -3.81 15.14 -5.63
CA LYS A 12 -2.95 16.30 -5.33
C LYS A 12 -1.99 16.06 -4.17
N LYS A 13 -2.21 15.05 -3.32
CA LYS A 13 -1.29 14.68 -2.24
C LYS A 13 -0.03 14.00 -2.78
N LEU A 14 -0.14 13.24 -3.87
CA LEU A 14 1.01 12.60 -4.51
C LEU A 14 2.06 13.63 -4.95
N GLN A 15 1.61 14.76 -5.51
CA GLN A 15 2.48 15.86 -5.93
C GLN A 15 3.21 16.56 -4.75
N LYS A 16 2.80 16.28 -3.51
CA LYS A 16 3.38 16.87 -2.29
C LYS A 16 4.31 15.91 -1.55
N MET A 17 4.48 14.69 -2.06
CA MET A 17 5.43 13.71 -1.51
C MET A 17 6.87 14.21 -1.70
N GLN A 18 7.81 13.70 -0.90
CA GLN A 18 9.23 14.01 -1.10
C GLN A 18 9.74 13.39 -2.40
N ASP A 19 9.29 12.18 -2.70
CA ASP A 19 9.56 11.46 -3.94
C ASP A 19 8.24 10.98 -4.58
N PRO A 20 7.56 11.87 -5.34
CA PRO A 20 6.33 11.54 -6.04
C PRO A 20 6.49 10.39 -7.05
N GLU A 21 7.66 10.26 -7.67
CA GLU A 21 7.93 9.23 -8.68
C GLU A 21 8.03 7.85 -8.04
N ALA A 22 8.81 7.71 -6.96
CA ALA A 22 8.88 6.45 -6.21
C ALA A 22 7.51 6.07 -5.62
N THR A 23 6.76 7.04 -5.10
CA THR A 23 5.41 6.80 -4.59
C THR A 23 4.49 6.29 -5.70
N GLN A 24 4.52 6.91 -6.89
CA GLN A 24 3.73 6.48 -8.04
C GLN A 24 4.11 5.09 -8.53
N ALA A 25 5.40 4.75 -8.57
CA ALA A 25 5.88 3.44 -8.97
C ALA A 25 5.36 2.34 -8.04
N VAL A 26 5.38 2.57 -6.72
CA VAL A 26 4.85 1.62 -5.74
C VAL A 26 3.33 1.47 -5.86
N LEU A 27 2.59 2.54 -6.14
CA LEU A 27 1.14 2.44 -6.39
C LEU A 27 0.82 1.58 -7.62
N GLN A 28 1.59 1.72 -8.70
CA GLN A 28 1.43 0.91 -9.92
C GLN A 28 1.77 -0.57 -9.67
N GLU A 29 2.79 -0.83 -8.86
CA GLU A 29 3.15 -2.20 -8.47
C GLU A 29 2.05 -2.83 -7.60
N ILE A 30 1.48 -2.09 -6.65
CA ILE A 30 0.33 -2.57 -5.84
C ILE A 30 -0.88 -2.87 -6.73
N GLU A 31 -1.21 -2.00 -7.67
CA GLU A 31 -2.29 -2.23 -8.64
C GLU A 31 -2.06 -3.51 -9.46
N THR A 32 -0.83 -3.71 -9.93
CA THR A 32 -0.41 -4.90 -10.67
C THR A 32 -0.55 -6.18 -9.83
N LEU A 33 -0.05 -6.16 -8.60
CA LEU A 33 -0.16 -7.28 -7.66
C LEU A 33 -1.63 -7.62 -7.35
N ALA A 34 -2.49 -6.61 -7.20
CA ALA A 34 -3.92 -6.81 -6.97
C ALA A 34 -4.58 -7.55 -8.15
N GLY A 35 -4.28 -7.14 -9.38
CA GLY A 35 -4.78 -7.77 -10.60
C GLY A 35 -4.28 -9.21 -10.83
N GLN A 36 -3.17 -9.60 -10.21
CA GLN A 36 -2.56 -10.93 -10.36
C GLN A 36 -2.88 -11.88 -9.20
N THR A 37 -3.42 -11.39 -8.10
CA THR A 37 -3.56 -12.15 -6.86
C THR A 37 -5.01 -12.45 -6.53
N ALA A 38 -5.34 -13.72 -6.29
CA ALA A 38 -6.63 -14.10 -5.71
C ALA A 38 -6.62 -13.95 -4.18
N PRO A 39 -7.67 -13.37 -3.56
CA PRO A 39 -7.77 -13.24 -2.11
C PRO A 39 -7.84 -14.59 -1.39
N VAL A 40 -7.10 -14.75 -0.29
CA VAL A 40 -7.25 -15.93 0.58
C VAL A 40 -8.47 -15.81 1.50
N ALA A 41 -9.09 -16.96 1.80
CA ALA A 41 -10.06 -17.11 2.88
C ALA A 41 -9.32 -17.16 4.22
N GLY A 42 -8.84 -16.01 4.69
CA GLY A 42 -8.01 -15.93 5.89
C GLY A 42 -7.32 -14.58 6.03
N ASP A 43 -6.06 -14.61 6.47
CA ASP A 43 -5.29 -13.40 6.74
C ASP A 43 -4.76 -12.76 5.45
N GLN A 44 -5.61 -11.95 4.84
CA GLN A 44 -5.27 -11.17 3.65
C GLN A 44 -4.18 -10.13 3.91
N ILE A 45 -4.01 -9.67 5.16
CA ILE A 45 -2.95 -8.72 5.53
C ILE A 45 -1.59 -9.41 5.42
N ASN A 46 -1.46 -10.62 5.96
CA ASN A 46 -0.21 -11.38 5.84
C ASN A 46 0.07 -11.81 4.39
N GLN A 47 -0.95 -12.13 3.60
CA GLN A 47 -0.79 -12.34 2.15
C GLN A 47 -0.15 -11.10 1.49
N TRP A 48 -0.68 -9.91 1.75
CA TRP A 48 -0.18 -8.66 1.16
C TRP A 48 1.18 -8.25 1.67
N LEU A 49 1.48 -8.41 2.96
CA LEU A 49 2.83 -8.18 3.48
C LEU A 49 3.86 -9.10 2.81
N GLY A 50 3.48 -10.36 2.54
CA GLY A 50 4.32 -11.30 1.79
C GLY A 50 4.57 -10.85 0.35
N LEU A 51 3.52 -10.42 -0.37
CA LEU A 51 3.62 -9.93 -1.74
C LEU A 51 4.51 -8.69 -1.84
N LEU A 52 4.29 -7.70 -0.97
CA LEU A 52 5.09 -6.47 -0.96
C LEU A 52 6.56 -6.77 -0.68
N ALA A 53 6.86 -7.69 0.24
CA ALA A 53 8.23 -8.11 0.50
C ALA A 53 8.88 -8.82 -0.70
N GLN A 54 8.12 -9.59 -1.49
CA GLN A 54 8.61 -10.24 -2.70
C GLN A 54 8.92 -9.24 -3.82
N SER A 55 8.15 -8.15 -3.93
CA SER A 55 8.43 -7.02 -4.82
C SER A 55 9.43 -6.00 -4.23
N GLU A 56 10.16 -6.37 -3.16
CA GLU A 56 11.12 -5.50 -2.45
C GLU A 56 10.53 -4.18 -1.91
N ILE A 57 9.20 -4.10 -1.79
CA ILE A 57 8.48 -2.96 -1.22
C ILE A 57 8.43 -3.12 0.30
N MET A 58 9.03 -2.15 0.98
CA MET A 58 9.02 -2.15 2.44
C MET A 58 7.63 -1.76 2.95
N ALA A 59 7.06 -2.57 3.83
CA ALA A 59 5.76 -2.33 4.45
C ALA A 59 5.67 -2.95 5.84
N GLN A 60 4.70 -2.49 6.64
CA GLN A 60 4.37 -3.12 7.92
C GLN A 60 2.88 -3.01 8.23
N LYS A 61 2.36 -3.93 9.04
CA LYS A 61 1.03 -3.79 9.61
C LYS A 61 0.98 -2.56 10.52
N TRP A 62 -0.02 -1.71 10.31
CA TRP A 62 -0.25 -0.56 11.20
C TRP A 62 -0.83 -1.04 12.52
N LYS A 63 -0.17 -0.71 13.64
CA LYS A 63 -0.57 -1.19 14.99
C LYS A 63 -1.98 -0.72 15.41
N GLY A 64 -2.44 0.41 14.89
CA GLY A 64 -3.73 1.01 15.27
C GLY A 64 -4.94 0.54 14.45
N GLY A 65 -4.77 -0.32 13.43
CA GLY A 65 -5.86 -0.72 12.54
C GLY A 65 -5.82 -2.21 12.20
N GLY A 66 -6.97 -2.89 12.28
CA GLY A 66 -7.05 -4.34 12.06
C GLY A 66 -6.57 -4.78 10.67
N ASN A 67 -6.89 -3.97 9.66
CA ASN A 67 -6.70 -4.27 8.23
C ASN A 67 -5.84 -3.22 7.50
N LEU A 68 -4.97 -2.50 8.22
CA LEU A 68 -4.16 -1.42 7.66
C LEU A 68 -2.70 -1.83 7.52
N ILE A 69 -2.12 -1.47 6.39
CA ILE A 69 -0.71 -1.62 6.05
C ILE A 69 -0.15 -0.22 5.78
N GLU A 70 0.96 0.10 6.43
CA GLU A 70 1.78 1.27 6.14
C GLU A 70 2.89 0.83 5.18
N VAL A 71 2.94 1.45 4.00
CA VAL A 71 3.93 1.16 2.95
C VAL A 71 4.90 2.33 2.82
N TYR A 72 6.18 2.01 2.62
CA TYR A 72 7.29 2.95 2.56
C TYR A 72 7.89 2.98 1.15
N PRO A 73 7.40 3.85 0.25
CA PRO A 73 7.79 3.81 -1.16
C PRO A 73 9.30 4.00 -1.40
N SER A 74 9.95 4.81 -0.56
CA SER A 74 11.40 5.04 -0.62
C SER A 74 12.15 4.46 0.61
N GLY A 75 11.54 3.49 1.29
CA GLY A 75 12.09 2.82 2.47
C GLY A 75 11.85 3.53 3.81
N LYS A 76 12.05 2.81 4.93
CA LYS A 76 11.67 3.24 6.29
C LYS A 76 12.30 4.54 6.82
N LYS A 77 13.45 4.94 6.27
CA LYS A 77 14.13 6.19 6.68
C LYS A 77 13.58 7.42 5.97
N ASN A 78 12.85 7.25 4.88
CA ASN A 78 12.11 8.32 4.22
C ASN A 78 10.84 8.62 5.03
N GLU A 79 10.25 9.80 4.87
CA GLU A 79 9.01 10.21 5.52
C GLU A 79 7.75 9.88 4.69
N ASP A 80 7.90 9.61 3.40
CA ASP A 80 6.79 9.26 2.50
C ASP A 80 6.10 7.97 2.95
N ARG A 81 4.77 8.00 3.03
CA ARG A 81 3.90 6.89 3.42
C ARG A 81 2.76 6.73 2.42
N ILE A 82 2.43 5.47 2.16
CA ILE A 82 1.17 5.07 1.53
C ILE A 82 0.39 4.27 2.59
N MET A 83 -0.84 4.69 2.87
CA MET A 83 -1.75 3.99 3.76
C MET A 83 -2.68 3.11 2.93
N MET A 84 -2.51 1.80 3.07
CA MET A 84 -3.26 0.79 2.34
C MET A 84 -4.14 0.00 3.30
N SER A 85 -5.38 -0.28 2.89
CA SER A 85 -6.26 -1.22 3.57
C SER A 85 -6.54 -2.43 2.70
N VAL A 86 -6.65 -3.61 3.33
CA VAL A 86 -6.96 -4.85 2.62
C VAL A 86 -8.09 -5.57 3.34
N SER A 87 -9.22 -5.74 2.66
CA SER A 87 -10.38 -6.42 3.25
C SER A 87 -11.30 -6.98 2.17
N ASN A 88 -11.81 -8.19 2.39
CA ASN A 88 -12.84 -8.82 1.55
C ASN A 88 -12.51 -8.83 0.04
N GLY A 89 -11.23 -9.02 -0.31
CA GLY A 89 -10.82 -9.01 -1.71
C GLY A 89 -10.69 -7.61 -2.33
N VAL A 90 -10.70 -6.56 -1.52
CA VAL A 90 -10.45 -5.17 -1.94
C VAL A 90 -9.15 -4.69 -1.33
N VAL A 91 -8.35 -4.00 -2.15
CA VAL A 91 -7.15 -3.26 -1.76
C VAL A 91 -7.43 -1.79 -2.03
N ASP A 92 -7.53 -1.01 -0.97
CA ASP A 92 -7.85 0.41 -1.04
C ASP A 92 -6.69 1.26 -0.53
N ILE A 93 -6.19 2.15 -1.38
CA ILE A 93 -5.22 3.17 -1.02
C ILE A 93 -5.97 4.35 -0.39
N GLN A 94 -5.95 4.39 0.94
CA GLN A 94 -6.71 5.33 1.74
C GLN A 94 -6.05 6.71 1.79
N ASP A 95 -4.73 6.76 1.88
CA ASP A 95 -4.00 8.01 1.91
C ASP A 95 -2.56 7.88 1.40
N VAL A 96 -1.99 9.01 0.97
CA VAL A 96 -0.55 9.18 0.75
C VAL A 96 -0.10 10.46 1.44
N GLY A 97 1.06 10.45 2.09
CA GLY A 97 1.55 11.65 2.76
C GLY A 97 2.93 11.50 3.38
N ILE A 98 3.45 12.64 3.84
CA ILE A 98 4.73 12.73 4.56
C ILE A 98 4.45 12.58 6.05
N SER A 99 4.97 11.52 6.66
CA SER A 99 4.95 11.31 8.11
C SER A 99 6.16 11.98 8.74
N ARG A 100 5.94 13.14 9.37
CA ARG A 100 6.96 13.84 10.17
C ARG A 100 6.87 13.34 11.60
N HIS A 101 7.94 12.71 12.09
CA HIS A 101 8.09 12.38 13.50
C HIS A 101 8.59 13.59 14.30
#